data_AF-A0A4R3YGE0-F1
#
_entry.id   AF-A0A4R3YGE0-F1
#
_cell.length_a   1.000
_cell.length_b   1.000
_cell.length_c   1.000
_cell.angle_alpha   90.00
_cell.angle_beta   90.00
_cell.angle_gamma   90.00
#
_symmetry.space_group_name_H-M   'P 1'
#
loop_
_entity.id
_entity.type
_entity.pdbx_description
1 polymer ?
#
loop_
_entity_poly.entity_id
_entity_poly.type
_entity_poly.pdbx_seq_one_letter_code
_entity_poly.pdbx_strand_id
1 'polypeptide(L)'
;MDWFYSYILKDGAGQPIGWEQINNWTSAQGILWLHLDYARDRTAITQEELNSHLSEQMNKTMYILSIVAAIFLPLGLSTGLLGINVGAIPGTDNKFAFVFGSMFLVAFAFVQIFIFKRKKWL
;
A
#
# COMPACT_ATOMS: atom_id res chain seq x y z
N MET A 1 15.32 23.14 16.83
CA MET A 1 15.02 21.83 17.46
C MET A 1 16.36 21.25 17.85
N ASP A 2 16.65 21.22 19.14
CA ASP A 2 17.93 20.70 19.63
C ASP A 2 17.86 19.17 19.62
N TRP A 3 18.70 18.57 18.77
CA TRP A 3 18.87 17.13 18.57
C TRP A 3 19.65 16.45 19.70
N PHE A 4 19.81 17.17 20.81
CA PHE A 4 20.61 16.76 21.94
C PHE A 4 20.07 17.41 23.22
N TYR A 5 20.23 16.69 24.33
CA TYR A 5 20.01 17.18 25.68
C TYR A 5 21.34 17.16 26.43
N SER A 6 21.67 18.27 27.10
CA SER A 6 22.93 18.40 27.83
C SER A 6 22.73 18.96 29.22
N TYR A 7 23.36 18.30 30.19
CA TYR A 7 23.32 18.67 31.60
C TYR A 7 24.72 18.57 32.21
N ILE A 8 25.04 19.48 33.14
CA ILE A 8 26.15 19.29 34.08
C ILE A 8 25.58 18.76 35.39
N LEU A 9 26.10 17.62 35.84
CA LEU A 9 25.74 17.01 37.11
C LEU A 9 26.74 17.44 38.19
N LYS A 10 26.23 18.11 39.21
CA LYS A 10 27.00 18.56 40.38
C LYS A 10 26.15 18.42 41.65
N ASP A 11 26.72 17.82 42.70
CA ASP A 11 26.09 17.69 44.02
C ASP A 11 24.68 17.06 43.99
N GLY A 12 24.44 16.11 43.06
CA GLY A 12 23.15 15.44 42.89
C GLY A 12 22.09 16.23 42.10
N ALA A 13 22.41 17.43 41.63
CA ALA A 13 21.55 18.25 40.78
C ALA A 13 22.10 18.32 39.33
N GLY A 14 21.20 18.35 38.35
CA GLY A 14 21.53 18.56 36.94
C GLY A 14 21.15 19.97 36.48
N GLN A 15 22.12 20.74 35.97
CA GLN A 15 21.85 22.04 35.33
C GLN A 15 21.92 21.92 33.82
N PRO A 16 20.86 22.32 33.08
CA PRO A 16 20.88 22.28 31.62
C PRO A 16 21.90 23.31 31.09
N ILE A 17 22.66 22.92 30.07
CA ILE A 17 23.67 23.78 29.44
C ILE A 17 23.54 23.74 27.92
N GLY A 18 23.93 24.82 27.23
CA GLY A 18 23.94 24.92 25.77
C GLY A 18 25.30 24.64 25.14
N TRP A 19 25.36 24.61 23.79
CA TRP A 19 26.58 24.32 23.01
C TRP A 19 27.82 25.14 23.38
N GLU A 20 27.64 26.43 23.65
CA GLU A 20 28.75 27.32 24.02
C GLU A 20 29.41 26.91 25.35
N GLN A 21 28.60 26.46 26.30
CA GLN A 21 29.07 25.99 27.61
C GLN A 21 29.69 24.59 27.51
N ILE A 22 29.20 23.75 26.58
CA ILE A 22 29.81 22.44 26.28
C ILE A 22 31.23 22.64 25.74
N ASN A 23 31.43 23.56 24.78
CA ASN A 23 32.74 23.80 24.17
C ASN A 23 33.77 24.35 25.17
N ASN A 24 33.31 25.04 26.20
CA ASN A 24 34.15 25.61 27.27
C ASN A 24 34.11 24.78 28.56
N TRP A 25 33.56 23.56 28.53
CA TRP A 25 33.42 22.71 29.71
C TRP A 25 34.78 22.23 30.21
N THR A 26 34.91 22.10 31.53
CA THR A 26 36.11 21.55 32.18
C THR A 26 35.72 20.53 33.26
N SER A 27 36.60 19.56 33.54
CA SER A 27 36.36 18.50 34.53
C SER A 27 36.13 19.00 35.96
N ALA A 28 36.50 20.25 36.26
CA ALA A 28 36.26 20.89 37.55
C ALA A 28 34.79 21.31 37.78
N GLN A 29 33.98 21.40 36.71
CA GLN A 29 32.61 21.91 36.78
C GLN A 29 31.56 20.84 37.11
N GLY A 30 31.91 19.55 37.05
CA GLY A 30 31.02 18.42 37.26
C GLY A 30 30.97 17.48 36.06
N ILE A 31 30.17 16.41 36.11
CA ILE A 31 30.07 15.44 35.03
C ILE A 31 29.20 16.00 33.91
N LEU A 32 29.75 16.10 32.69
CA LEU A 32 28.99 16.44 31.50
C LEU A 32 28.18 15.22 31.04
N TRP A 33 26.85 15.35 31.02
CA TRP A 33 25.95 14.38 30.43
C TRP A 33 25.41 14.94 29.12
N LEU A 34 25.64 14.22 28.03
CA LEU A 34 25.16 14.55 26.69
C LEU A 34 24.35 13.36 26.17
N HIS A 35 23.11 13.61 25.76
CA HIS A 35 22.25 12.64 25.12
C HIS A 35 21.91 13.12 23.73
N LEU A 36 22.17 12.29 22.73
CA LEU A 36 21.85 12.56 21.33
C LEU A 36 20.59 11.78 20.97
N ASP A 37 19.55 12.47 20.52
CA ASP A 37 18.21 11.92 20.30
C ASP A 37 18.10 11.15 18.96
N TYR A 38 19.13 10.39 18.59
CA TYR A 38 19.23 9.68 17.30
C TYR A 38 18.22 8.52 17.17
N ALA A 39 17.67 8.04 18.29
CA ALA A 39 16.70 6.96 18.30
C ALA A 39 15.38 7.34 17.62
N ARG A 40 14.95 8.62 17.73
CA ARG A 40 13.71 9.10 17.11
C ARG A 40 13.78 9.05 15.59
N ASP A 41 14.87 9.53 15.01
CA ASP A 41 15.06 9.53 13.55
C ASP A 41 15.03 8.09 13.01
N ARG A 42 15.66 7.16 13.73
CA ARG A 42 15.66 5.74 13.33
C ARG A 42 14.27 5.10 13.42
N THR A 43 13.47 5.45 14.44
CA THR A 43 12.09 4.98 14.54
C THR A 43 11.21 5.54 13.42
N ALA A 44 11.41 6.81 13.05
CA ALA A 44 10.67 7.44 11.97
C ALA A 44 10.97 6.77 10.62
N ILE A 45 12.24 6.53 10.32
CA ILE A 45 12.66 5.83 9.09
C ILE A 45 12.07 4.42 9.02
N THR A 46 12.13 3.67 10.13
CA THR A 46 11.58 2.30 10.18
C THR A 46 10.06 2.30 9.99
N GLN A 47 9.37 3.29 10.56
CA GLN A 47 7.92 3.43 10.41
C GLN A 47 7.52 3.82 8.98
N GLU A 48 8.32 4.67 8.33
CA GLU A 48 8.13 5.03 6.93
C GLU A 48 8.34 3.82 6.00
N GLU A 49 9.37 3.01 6.25
CA GLU A 49 9.61 1.76 5.52
C GLU A 49 8.45 0.76 5.70
N LEU A 50 7.97 0.57 6.93
CA LEU A 50 6.80 -0.27 7.20
C LEU A 50 5.55 0.22 6.46
N ASN A 51 5.27 1.53 6.50
CA ASN A 51 4.13 2.12 5.80
C ASN A 51 4.24 1.96 4.28
N SER A 52 5.46 2.08 3.74
CA SER A 52 5.73 1.83 2.32
C SER A 52 5.42 0.37 1.95
N HIS A 53 5.90 -0.59 2.75
CA HIS A 53 5.61 -2.01 2.53
C HIS A 53 4.11 -2.34 2.64
N LEU A 54 3.41 -1.78 3.63
CA LEU A 54 1.96 -1.97 3.77
C LEU A 54 1.21 -1.37 2.57
N SER A 55 1.63 -0.19 2.10
CA SER A 55 1.05 0.44 0.92
C SER A 55 1.27 -0.38 -0.34
N GLU A 56 2.45 -0.97 -0.51
CA GLU A 56 2.74 -1.86 -1.64
C GLU A 56 1.87 -3.12 -1.61
N GLN A 57 1.71 -3.76 -0.44
CA GLN A 57 0.81 -4.90 -0.26
C GLN A 57 -0.65 -4.54 -0.54
N MET A 58 -1.10 -3.39 -0.06
CA MET A 58 -2.44 -2.86 -0.32
C MET A 58 -2.65 -2.61 -1.82
N ASN A 59 -1.69 -1.95 -2.48
CA ASN A 59 -1.74 -1.69 -3.92
C ASN A 59 -1.80 -2.99 -4.72
N LYS A 60 -1.00 -4.00 -4.34
CA LYS A 60 -1.04 -5.32 -4.98
C LYS A 60 -2.38 -6.03 -4.78
N THR A 61 -2.92 -5.97 -3.57
CA THR A 61 -4.24 -6.57 -3.26
C THR A 61 -5.36 -5.89 -4.04
N MET A 62 -5.37 -4.55 -4.05
CA MET A 62 -6.35 -3.76 -4.79
C MET A 62 -6.26 -4.02 -6.29
N TYR A 63 -5.05 -4.08 -6.84
CA TYR A 63 -4.81 -4.41 -8.24
C TYR A 63 -5.40 -5.77 -8.63
N ILE A 64 -5.18 -6.80 -7.82
CA ILE A 64 -5.78 -8.13 -8.06
C ILE A 64 -7.30 -8.04 -8.01
N LEU A 65 -7.87 -7.35 -7.01
CA LEU A 65 -9.31 -7.17 -6.89
C LEU A 65 -9.89 -6.44 -8.10
N SER A 66 -9.22 -5.40 -8.61
CA SER A 66 -9.64 -4.65 -9.79
C SER A 66 -9.58 -5.50 -11.07
N ILE A 67 -8.57 -6.35 -11.24
CA ILE A 67 -8.48 -7.29 -12.38
C ILE A 67 -9.64 -8.28 -12.33
N VAL A 68 -9.89 -8.87 -11.16
CA VAL A 68 -11.03 -9.78 -10.95
C VAL A 68 -12.33 -9.06 -11.29
N ALA A 69 -12.57 -7.87 -10.74
CA ALA A 69 -13.77 -7.08 -11.03
C ALA A 69 -13.92 -6.78 -12.53
N ALA A 70 -12.86 -6.34 -13.21
CA ALA A 70 -12.91 -5.98 -14.62
C ALA A 70 -13.21 -7.17 -15.55
N ILE A 71 -12.88 -8.40 -15.14
CA ILE A 71 -13.26 -9.63 -15.86
C ILE A 71 -14.71 -10.01 -15.51
N PHE A 72 -15.05 -10.07 -14.22
CA PHE A 72 -16.33 -10.60 -13.77
C PHE A 72 -17.53 -9.66 -13.94
N LEU A 73 -17.36 -8.33 -13.89
CA LEU A 73 -18.46 -7.37 -14.11
C LEU A 73 -19.13 -7.54 -15.49
N PRO A 74 -18.40 -7.47 -16.62
CA PRO A 74 -19.02 -7.58 -17.94
C PRO A 74 -19.51 -9.00 -18.24
N LEU A 75 -18.81 -10.04 -17.77
CA LEU A 75 -19.26 -11.43 -17.90
C LEU A 75 -20.53 -11.67 -17.07
N GLY A 76 -20.52 -11.23 -15.82
CA GLY A 76 -21.64 -11.35 -14.88
C GLY A 76 -22.88 -10.61 -15.36
N LEU A 77 -22.71 -9.40 -15.91
CA LEU A 77 -23.80 -8.67 -16.57
C LEU A 77 -24.36 -9.48 -17.75
N SER A 78 -23.50 -10.03 -18.59
CA SER A 78 -23.91 -10.80 -19.78
C SER A 78 -24.68 -12.07 -19.39
N THR A 79 -24.18 -12.85 -18.43
CA THR A 79 -24.89 -14.04 -17.93
C THR A 79 -26.16 -13.69 -17.16
N GLY A 80 -26.16 -12.57 -16.43
CA GLY A 80 -27.33 -12.08 -15.69
C GLY A 80 -28.46 -11.64 -16.62
N LEU A 81 -28.15 -10.91 -17.69
CA LEU A 81 -29.12 -10.51 -18.72
C LEU A 81 -29.74 -11.72 -19.43
N LEU A 82 -28.97 -12.79 -19.68
CA LEU A 82 -29.50 -14.04 -20.24
C LEU A 82 -30.38 -14.80 -19.23
N GLY A 83 -30.09 -14.67 -17.93
CA GLY A 83 -30.81 -15.38 -16.87
C GLY A 83 -32.17 -14.79 -16.48
N ILE A 84 -32.44 -13.51 -16.77
CA ILE A 84 -33.71 -12.86 -16.43
C ILE A 84 -34.89 -13.23 -17.36
N ASN A 85 -34.72 -14.23 -18.25
CA ASN A 85 -35.75 -14.65 -19.22
C ASN A 85 -36.38 -13.46 -19.98
N VAL A 86 -35.55 -12.51 -20.43
CA VAL A 86 -36.02 -11.51 -21.40
C VAL A 86 -36.48 -12.27 -22.64
N GLY A 87 -37.77 -12.16 -22.99
CA GLY A 87 -38.40 -12.88 -24.11
C GLY A 87 -37.86 -12.55 -25.50
N ALA A 88 -36.74 -11.85 -25.61
CA ALA A 88 -36.10 -11.39 -26.83
C ALA A 88 -34.59 -11.70 -26.83
N ILE A 89 -34.19 -12.91 -26.42
CA ILE A 89 -32.80 -13.37 -26.65
C ILE A 89 -32.70 -13.75 -28.14
N PRO A 90 -31.95 -12.99 -28.96
CA PRO A 90 -31.83 -13.27 -30.38
C PRO A 90 -31.20 -14.66 -30.58
N GLY A 91 -31.91 -15.53 -31.31
CA GLY A 91 -31.46 -16.90 -31.60
C GLY A 91 -32.12 -18.00 -30.77
N THR A 92 -33.06 -17.70 -29.86
CA THR A 92 -33.78 -18.72 -29.06
C THR A 92 -34.47 -19.82 -29.86
N ASP A 93 -34.84 -19.55 -31.11
CA ASP A 93 -35.46 -20.54 -32.01
C ASP A 93 -34.44 -21.57 -32.54
N ASN A 94 -33.14 -21.33 -32.35
CA ASN A 94 -32.06 -22.22 -32.77
C ASN A 94 -31.56 -23.07 -31.60
N LYS A 95 -31.59 -24.40 -31.77
CA LYS A 95 -31.08 -25.39 -30.81
C LYS A 95 -29.62 -25.16 -30.38
N PHE A 96 -28.82 -24.46 -31.19
CA PHE A 96 -27.41 -24.18 -30.92
C PHE A 96 -27.14 -22.83 -30.23
N ALA A 97 -28.15 -22.00 -29.96
CA ALA A 97 -27.96 -20.67 -29.40
C ALA A 97 -27.24 -20.68 -28.03
N PHE A 98 -27.52 -21.69 -27.20
CA PHE A 98 -26.81 -21.90 -25.93
C PHE A 98 -25.31 -22.16 -26.15
N VAL A 99 -24.97 -23.00 -27.13
CA VAL A 99 -23.58 -23.33 -27.47
C VAL A 99 -22.84 -22.09 -27.97
N PHE A 100 -23.45 -21.32 -28.89
CA PHE A 100 -22.86 -20.09 -29.39
C PHE A 100 -22.68 -19.03 -28.30
N GLY A 101 -23.67 -18.85 -27.41
CA GLY A 101 -23.56 -17.92 -26.28
C GLY A 101 -22.45 -18.31 -25.31
N SER A 102 -22.32 -19.60 -24.99
CA SER A 102 -21.24 -20.10 -24.12
C SER A 102 -19.86 -19.90 -24.76
N MET A 103 -19.72 -20.18 -26.06
CA MET A 103 -18.48 -19.99 -26.81
C MET A 103 -18.11 -18.51 -26.89
N PHE A 104 -19.08 -17.63 -27.07
CA PHE A 104 -18.88 -16.18 -27.05
C PHE A 104 -18.36 -15.70 -25.69
N LEU A 105 -18.93 -16.16 -24.57
CA LEU A 105 -18.48 -15.77 -23.23
C LEU A 105 -17.04 -16.25 -22.96
N VAL A 106 -16.70 -17.47 -23.37
CA VAL A 106 -15.33 -18.00 -23.26
C VAL A 106 -14.37 -17.17 -24.10
N ALA A 107 -14.71 -16.90 -25.37
CA ALA A 107 -13.89 -16.06 -26.24
C ALA A 107 -13.72 -14.64 -25.68
N PHE A 108 -14.79 -14.05 -25.14
CA PHE A 108 -14.77 -12.73 -24.50
C PHE A 108 -13.82 -12.71 -23.29
N ALA A 109 -13.89 -13.72 -22.42
CA ALA A 109 -12.95 -13.87 -21.30
C ALA A 109 -11.49 -13.96 -21.77
N PHE A 110 -11.21 -14.74 -22.82
CA PHE A 110 -9.87 -14.83 -23.40
C PHE A 110 -9.39 -13.50 -23.98
N VAL A 111 -10.25 -12.76 -24.69
CA VAL A 111 -9.94 -11.42 -25.23
C VAL A 111 -9.61 -10.45 -24.11
N GLN A 112 -10.40 -10.45 -23.02
CA GLN A 112 -10.10 -9.64 -21.85
C GLN A 112 -8.72 -9.98 -21.29
N ILE A 113 -8.45 -11.25 -20.97
CA ILE A 113 -7.15 -11.69 -20.43
C ILE A 113 -6.01 -11.29 -21.37
N PHE A 114 -6.18 -11.43 -22.69
CA PHE A 114 -5.18 -11.04 -23.68
C PHE A 114 -4.90 -9.53 -23.66
N ILE A 115 -5.94 -8.70 -23.57
CA ILE A 115 -5.79 -7.23 -23.47
C ILE A 115 -5.05 -6.86 -22.18
N PHE A 116 -5.43 -7.44 -21.04
CA PHE A 116 -4.79 -7.20 -19.74
C PHE A 116 -3.30 -7.59 -19.78
N LYS A 117 -2.96 -8.75 -20.34
CA LYS A 117 -1.57 -9.18 -20.55
C LYS A 117 -0.80 -8.23 -21.46
N ARG A 118 -1.37 -7.81 -22.60
CA ARG A 118 -0.70 -6.90 -23.54
C ARG A 118 -0.43 -5.53 -22.94
N LYS A 119 -1.34 -5.05 -22.08
CA LYS A 119 -1.20 -3.77 -21.37
C LYS A 119 -0.23 -3.84 -20.18
N LYS A 120 0.41 -5.00 -19.91
CA LYS A 120 1.24 -5.27 -18.72
C LYS A 120 0.47 -5.04 -17.42
N TRP A 121 -0.85 -5.24 -17.47
CA TRP A 121 -1.73 -5.23 -16.30
C TRP A 121 -1.90 -6.64 -15.73
N LEU A 122 -1.15 -7.62 -16.25
CA LEU A 122 -1.12 -9.01 -15.84
C LEU A 122 0.20 -9.63 -16.27
#